data_AF-A0AAW5BXR2-F1
#
_entry.id   AF-A0AAW5BXR2-F1
#
_cell.length_a   1.000
_cell.length_b   1.000
_cell.length_c   1.000
_cell.angle_alpha   90.00
_cell.angle_beta   90.00
_cell.angle_gamma   90.00
#
_symmetry.space_group_name_H-M   'P 1'
#
loop_
_entity.id
_entity.type
_entity.pdbx_description
1 polymer ?
#
loop_
_entity_poly.entity_id
_entity_poly.type
_entity_poly.pdbx_seq_one_letter_code
_entity_poly.pdbx_strand_id
1 'polypeptide(L)'
;MMKESMIQVICGPGKGKSTSAMGRGISALAKGSNVIMVQFLKGSLDMDNMEILKRLEPEFKIFRFEKTPVFFDQLAEEEKNEARICIRNGLNFAKKVLVTGECDILILDEILGILDEGVITRDELCALISQARQAGIRLILTGNVYPDYLDACVDEVTKLQTRYE
;
A
#
# COMPACT_ATOMS: atom_id res chain seq x y z
N MET A 1 -18.02 4.17 -20.26
CA MET A 1 -16.71 4.76 -19.97
C MET A 1 -15.86 3.71 -19.30
N MET A 2 -14.71 3.34 -19.87
CA MET A 2 -13.75 2.50 -19.15
C MET A 2 -13.26 3.32 -17.95
N LYS A 3 -13.32 2.77 -16.73
CA LYS A 3 -12.64 3.38 -15.58
C LYS A 3 -11.16 3.47 -15.93
N GLU A 4 -10.61 4.68 -15.99
CA GLU A 4 -9.17 4.86 -16.17
C GLU A 4 -8.44 4.27 -14.96
N SER A 5 -7.83 3.10 -15.15
CA SER A 5 -6.89 2.56 -14.18
C SER A 5 -5.60 3.37 -14.26
N MET A 6 -5.16 3.85 -13.10
CA MET A 6 -3.95 4.66 -12.95
C MET A 6 -3.09 4.02 -11.86
N ILE A 7 -1.85 3.73 -12.20
CA ILE A 7 -0.84 3.13 -11.33
C ILE A 7 0.13 4.23 -10.90
N GLN A 8 0.15 4.55 -9.62
CA GLN A 8 0.94 5.62 -9.05
C GLN A 8 1.94 5.05 -8.04
N VAL A 9 3.12 5.65 -7.98
CA VAL A 9 4.12 5.32 -6.98
C VAL A 9 4.58 6.57 -6.25
N ILE A 10 4.52 6.54 -4.92
CA ILE A 10 5.02 7.61 -4.05
C ILE A 10 6.24 7.07 -3.29
N CYS A 11 7.42 7.53 -3.67
CA CYS A 11 8.68 6.97 -3.21
C CYS A 11 9.69 8.04 -2.75
N GLY A 12 10.87 7.60 -2.31
CA GLY A 12 11.99 8.46 -1.92
C GLY A 12 12.25 8.50 -0.41
N PRO A 13 13.41 9.06 -0.01
CA PRO A 13 13.86 9.06 1.38
C PRO A 13 13.11 10.05 2.27
N GLY A 14 12.26 10.91 1.70
CA GLY A 14 11.49 11.90 2.43
C GLY A 14 10.35 11.30 3.28
N LYS A 15 9.93 12.07 4.28
CA LYS A 15 8.71 11.81 5.06
C LYS A 15 7.47 12.22 4.26
N GLY A 16 6.33 11.62 4.60
CA GLY A 16 5.02 12.00 4.04
C GLY A 16 4.48 11.13 2.90
N LYS A 17 5.18 10.04 2.52
CA LYS A 17 4.72 9.12 1.46
C LYS A 17 3.33 8.53 1.76
N SER A 18 3.18 7.91 2.93
CA SER A 18 1.91 7.32 3.38
C SER A 18 0.83 8.39 3.57
N THR A 19 1.18 9.57 4.08
CA THR A 19 0.24 10.69 4.24
C THR A 19 -0.24 11.21 2.88
N SER A 20 0.65 11.30 1.89
CA SER A 20 0.29 11.67 0.52
C SER A 20 -0.65 10.63 -0.12
N ALA A 21 -0.35 9.32 0.04
CA ALA A 21 -1.22 8.25 -0.41
C ALA A 21 -2.62 8.31 0.24
N MET A 22 -2.67 8.49 1.57
CA MET A 22 -3.91 8.64 2.32
C MET A 22 -4.69 9.88 1.89
N GLY A 23 -4.03 11.02 1.68
CA GLY A 23 -4.64 12.25 1.19
C GLY A 23 -5.25 12.09 -0.20
N ARG A 24 -4.60 11.32 -1.10
CA ARG A 24 -5.16 10.94 -2.41
C ARG A 24 -6.41 10.07 -2.24
N GLY A 25 -6.40 9.12 -1.30
CA GLY A 25 -7.57 8.32 -0.95
C GLY A 25 -8.73 9.18 -0.45
N ILE A 26 -8.50 10.08 0.52
CA ILE A 26 -9.52 10.99 1.05
C ILE A 26 -10.09 11.89 -0.06
N SER A 27 -9.23 12.41 -0.94
CA SER A 27 -9.66 13.21 -2.10
C SER A 27 -10.54 12.42 -3.07
N ALA A 28 -10.39 11.10 -3.13
CA ALA A 28 -11.23 10.23 -3.93
C ALA A 28 -12.58 9.94 -3.27
N LEU A 29 -12.63 9.86 -1.93
CA LEU A 29 -13.91 9.77 -1.21
C LEU A 29 -14.81 10.96 -1.52
N ALA A 30 -14.24 12.17 -1.60
CA ALA A 30 -14.97 13.38 -1.97
C ALA A 30 -15.58 13.32 -3.40
N LYS A 31 -15.12 12.36 -4.23
CA LYS A 31 -15.64 12.08 -5.58
C LYS A 31 -16.52 10.82 -5.62
N GLY A 32 -16.91 10.27 -4.47
CA GLY A 32 -17.75 9.08 -4.35
C GLY A 32 -17.04 7.75 -4.63
N SER A 33 -15.70 7.71 -4.57
CA SER A 33 -14.94 6.48 -4.72
C SER A 33 -14.80 5.73 -3.40
N ASN A 34 -14.79 4.40 -3.45
CA ASN A 34 -14.41 3.55 -2.32
C ASN A 34 -12.90 3.27 -2.33
N VAL A 35 -12.27 3.31 -1.17
CA VAL A 35 -10.83 3.18 -0.98
C VAL A 35 -10.52 2.07 0.01
N ILE A 36 -9.59 1.18 -0.37
CA ILE A 36 -8.98 0.22 0.54
C ILE A 36 -7.50 0.52 0.63
N MET A 37 -6.96 0.56 1.84
CA MET A 37 -5.54 0.68 2.12
C MET A 37 -5.06 -0.54 2.87
N VAL A 38 -3.99 -1.17 2.38
CA VAL A 38 -3.25 -2.22 3.08
C VAL A 38 -1.89 -1.65 3.45
N GLN A 39 -1.52 -1.70 4.73
CA GLN A 39 -0.22 -1.21 5.20
C GLN A 39 0.66 -2.38 5.60
N PHE A 40 1.92 -2.32 5.20
CA PHE A 40 2.94 -3.30 5.51
C PHE A 40 4.06 -2.69 6.36
N LEU A 41 4.84 -3.54 7.03
CA LEU A 41 6.04 -3.22 7.83
C LEU A 41 5.82 -2.33 9.06
N LYS A 42 4.58 -1.90 9.33
CA LYS A 42 4.25 -0.92 10.38
C LYS A 42 3.88 -1.51 11.73
N GLY A 43 3.87 -2.84 11.85
CA GLY A 43 3.34 -3.54 13.02
C GLY A 43 1.82 -3.38 13.19
N SER A 44 1.26 -4.06 14.19
CA SER A 44 -0.11 -3.84 14.66
C SER A 44 -0.22 -2.48 15.34
N LEU A 45 -1.24 -1.72 15.01
CA LEU A 45 -1.42 -0.39 15.60
C LEU A 45 -2.06 -0.50 16.99
N ASP A 46 -1.66 0.43 17.85
CA ASP A 46 -2.46 0.90 18.99
C ASP A 46 -3.73 1.59 18.45
N MET A 47 -4.85 0.88 18.43
CA MET A 47 -6.08 1.29 17.72
C MET A 47 -6.65 2.65 18.13
N ASP A 48 -6.21 3.19 19.27
CA ASP A 48 -6.71 4.41 19.88
C ASP A 48 -6.31 5.67 19.08
N ASN A 49 -5.21 5.64 18.34
CA ASN A 49 -4.72 6.81 17.57
C ASN A 49 -5.35 6.96 16.17
N MET A 50 -6.27 6.08 15.76
CA MET A 50 -6.90 6.11 14.42
C MET A 50 -8.43 6.15 14.45
N GLU A 51 -9.04 6.56 15.56
CA GLU A 51 -10.50 6.70 15.69
C GLU A 51 -11.12 7.56 14.57
N ILE A 52 -10.42 8.61 14.14
CA ILE A 52 -10.88 9.46 13.03
C ILE A 52 -10.96 8.72 11.69
N LEU A 53 -10.08 7.74 11.44
CA LEU A 53 -10.09 6.97 10.19
C LEU A 53 -11.20 5.91 10.21
N LYS A 54 -11.55 5.37 11.38
CA LYS A 54 -12.72 4.47 11.53
C LYS A 54 -14.03 5.18 11.16
N ARG A 55 -14.11 6.50 11.36
CA ARG A 55 -15.27 7.32 10.96
C ARG A 55 -15.43 7.48 9.44
N LEU A 56 -14.43 7.08 8.65
CA LEU A 56 -14.49 7.09 7.18
C LEU A 56 -14.98 5.75 6.61
N GLU A 57 -15.25 4.75 7.46
CA GLU A 57 -15.86 3.51 7.01
C GLU A 57 -17.37 3.70 6.72
N PRO A 58 -17.93 3.00 5.71
CA PRO A 58 -17.30 1.94 4.92
C PRO A 58 -16.49 2.41 3.71
N GLU A 59 -16.47 3.70 3.38
CA GLU A 59 -15.90 4.22 2.13
C GLU A 59 -14.35 4.22 2.11
N PHE A 60 -13.70 4.32 3.27
CA PHE A 60 -12.24 4.16 3.42
C PHE A 60 -11.93 3.12 4.49
N LYS A 61 -11.37 1.97 4.09
CA LYS A 61 -10.95 0.91 5.01
C LYS A 61 -9.44 0.76 5.04
N ILE A 62 -8.88 0.59 6.24
CA ILE A 62 -7.44 0.37 6.43
C ILE A 62 -7.22 -1.00 7.06
N PHE A 63 -6.35 -1.79 6.45
CA PHE A 63 -6.00 -3.13 6.91
C PHE A 63 -4.52 -3.24 7.21
N ARG A 64 -4.23 -3.92 8.33
CA ARG A 64 -2.89 -4.36 8.76
C ARG A 64 -2.99 -5.80 9.21
N PHE A 65 -1.97 -6.58 8.91
CA PHE A 65 -2.00 -8.03 9.15
C PHE A 65 -0.96 -8.48 10.16
N GLU A 66 0.06 -7.68 10.40
CA GLU A 66 1.04 -7.88 11.47
C GLU A 66 0.34 -7.91 12.83
N LYS A 67 0.82 -8.78 13.72
CA LYS A 67 0.22 -9.01 15.06
C LYS A 67 0.93 -8.26 16.17
N THR A 68 2.21 -7.99 16.01
CA THR A 68 3.08 -7.34 16.99
C THR A 68 3.09 -5.83 16.78
N PRO A 69 3.06 -5.01 17.84
CA PRO A 69 3.05 -3.54 17.71
C PRO A 69 4.41 -2.94 17.34
N VAL A 70 5.39 -3.80 17.04
CA VAL A 70 6.77 -3.46 16.70
C VAL A 70 6.92 -3.39 15.18
N PHE A 71 7.68 -2.41 14.70
CA PHE A 71 8.01 -2.28 13.28
C PHE A 71 8.87 -3.46 12.81
N PHE A 72 8.72 -3.84 11.53
CA PHE A 72 9.38 -5.05 11.02
C PHE A 72 10.92 -5.03 11.15
N ASP A 73 11.53 -3.85 10.97
CA ASP A 73 12.98 -3.64 11.09
C ASP A 73 13.51 -3.72 12.53
N GLN A 74 12.61 -3.65 13.52
CA GLN A 74 12.92 -3.72 14.96
C GLN A 74 12.66 -5.10 15.57
N LEU A 75 12.10 -6.04 14.80
CA LEU A 75 11.83 -7.41 15.24
C LEU A 75 13.13 -8.24 15.30
N ALA A 76 13.17 -9.20 16.24
CA ALA A 76 14.18 -10.25 16.22
C ALA A 76 14.01 -11.14 14.97
N GLU A 77 15.08 -11.81 14.51
CA GLU A 77 15.00 -12.63 13.30
C GLU A 77 14.00 -13.79 13.41
N GLU A 78 13.83 -14.35 14.61
CA GLU A 78 12.83 -15.37 14.89
C GLU A 78 11.41 -14.84 14.67
N GLU A 79 11.15 -13.59 15.11
CA GLU A 79 9.85 -12.93 14.99
C GLU A 79 9.58 -12.46 13.56
N LYS A 80 10.62 -12.11 12.78
CA LYS A 80 10.47 -11.71 11.38
C LYS A 80 9.85 -12.82 10.53
N ASN A 81 10.10 -14.10 10.83
CA ASN A 81 9.49 -15.20 10.09
C ASN A 81 7.95 -15.22 10.24
N GLU A 82 7.43 -14.99 11.45
CA GLU A 82 6.00 -14.87 11.68
C GLU A 82 5.42 -13.61 11.05
N ALA A 83 6.15 -12.49 11.13
CA ALA A 83 5.76 -11.24 10.49
C ALA A 83 5.68 -11.38 8.96
N ARG A 84 6.63 -12.08 8.32
CA ARG A 84 6.61 -12.38 6.88
C ARG A 84 5.33 -13.15 6.47
N ILE A 85 4.89 -14.10 7.29
CA ILE A 85 3.63 -14.84 7.06
C ILE A 85 2.44 -13.87 7.10
N CYS A 86 2.40 -12.98 8.10
CA CYS A 86 1.35 -11.97 8.24
C CYS A 86 1.32 -10.98 7.06
N ILE A 87 2.48 -10.49 6.63
CA ILE A 87 2.63 -9.62 5.46
C ILE A 87 2.12 -10.31 4.19
N ARG A 88 2.44 -11.60 4.00
CA ARG A 88 1.93 -12.39 2.87
C ARG A 88 0.41 -12.55 2.91
N ASN A 89 -0.20 -12.64 4.09
CA ASN A 89 -1.66 -12.62 4.22
C ASN A 89 -2.26 -11.29 3.78
N GLY A 90 -1.61 -10.16 4.11
CA GLY A 90 -2.00 -8.84 3.60
C GLY A 90 -1.90 -8.73 2.09
N LEU A 91 -0.86 -9.32 1.49
CA LEU A 91 -0.73 -9.39 0.03
C LEU A 91 -1.83 -10.24 -0.61
N ASN A 92 -2.17 -11.38 -0.01
CA ASN A 92 -3.27 -12.23 -0.50
C ASN A 92 -4.62 -11.52 -0.39
N PHE A 93 -4.83 -10.75 0.69
CA PHE A 93 -6.02 -9.90 0.83
C PHE A 93 -6.08 -8.83 -0.27
N ALA A 94 -4.98 -8.11 -0.52
CA ALA A 94 -4.90 -7.13 -1.61
C ALA A 94 -5.23 -7.75 -2.97
N LYS A 95 -4.66 -8.94 -3.28
CA LYS A 95 -5.00 -9.69 -4.50
C LYS A 95 -6.49 -10.05 -4.57
N LYS A 96 -7.09 -10.44 -3.44
CA LYS A 96 -8.53 -10.73 -3.38
C LYS A 96 -9.38 -9.49 -3.66
N VAL A 97 -9.02 -8.34 -3.10
CA VAL A 97 -9.69 -7.04 -3.37
C VAL A 97 -9.67 -6.72 -4.88
N LEU A 98 -8.55 -7.00 -5.56
CA LEU A 98 -8.46 -6.82 -7.01
C LEU A 98 -9.38 -7.76 -7.79
N VAL A 99 -9.58 -9.00 -7.32
CA VAL A 99 -10.52 -9.96 -7.94
C VAL A 99 -11.97 -9.56 -7.71
N THR A 100 -12.31 -9.16 -6.49
CA THR A 100 -13.70 -8.88 -6.11
C THR A 100 -14.17 -7.51 -6.58
N GLY A 101 -13.26 -6.59 -6.88
CA GLY A 101 -13.61 -5.24 -7.32
C GLY A 101 -14.26 -4.40 -6.23
N GLU A 102 -13.97 -4.69 -4.96
CA GLU A 102 -14.61 -4.06 -3.79
C GLU A 102 -14.28 -2.57 -3.61
N CYS A 103 -13.25 -2.06 -4.28
CA CYS A 103 -12.84 -0.65 -4.20
C CYS A 103 -12.51 -0.07 -5.58
N ASP A 104 -12.60 1.26 -5.69
CA ASP A 104 -12.14 2.00 -6.86
C ASP A 104 -10.64 2.34 -6.79
N ILE A 105 -10.10 2.45 -5.56
CA ILE A 105 -8.68 2.68 -5.29
C ILE A 105 -8.18 1.67 -4.28
N LEU A 106 -7.08 1.00 -4.62
CA LEU A 106 -6.28 0.21 -3.70
C LEU A 106 -4.95 0.94 -3.40
N ILE A 107 -4.68 1.18 -2.13
CA ILE A 107 -3.42 1.73 -1.64
C ILE A 107 -2.62 0.60 -0.99
N LEU A 108 -1.40 0.36 -1.49
CA LEU A 108 -0.46 -0.61 -0.92
C LEU A 108 0.71 0.16 -0.32
N ASP A 109 0.60 0.44 0.96
CA ASP A 109 1.54 1.29 1.70
C ASP A 109 2.71 0.45 2.24
N GLU A 110 3.94 0.84 1.89
CA GLU A 110 5.21 0.11 2.11
C GLU A 110 5.33 -1.21 1.32
N ILE A 111 4.62 -1.32 0.19
CA ILE A 111 4.73 -2.48 -0.71
C ILE A 111 6.12 -2.61 -1.35
N LEU A 112 6.79 -1.49 -1.62
CA LEU A 112 8.18 -1.53 -2.12
C LEU A 112 9.14 -1.90 -0.99
N GLY A 113 8.80 -1.59 0.26
CA GLY A 113 9.57 -2.07 1.41
C GLY A 113 9.51 -3.59 1.54
N ILE A 114 8.33 -4.21 1.38
CA ILE A 114 8.25 -5.69 1.44
C ILE A 114 8.94 -6.38 0.25
N LEU A 115 9.09 -5.67 -0.88
CA LEU A 115 9.91 -6.11 -2.01
C LEU A 115 11.40 -6.07 -1.63
N ASP A 116 11.86 -4.98 -1.02
CA ASP A 116 13.24 -4.82 -0.54
C ASP A 116 13.60 -5.90 0.51
N GLU A 117 12.65 -6.26 1.37
CA GLU A 117 12.77 -7.34 2.36
C GLU A 117 12.66 -8.76 1.77
N GLY A 118 12.44 -8.89 0.46
CA GLY A 118 12.34 -10.18 -0.24
C GLY A 118 11.08 -10.99 0.08
N VAL A 119 10.04 -10.37 0.66
CA VAL A 119 8.77 -11.05 1.01
C VAL A 119 7.90 -11.29 -0.21
N ILE A 120 8.02 -10.41 -1.20
CA ILE A 120 7.41 -10.51 -2.52
C ILE A 120 8.50 -10.43 -3.60
N THR A 121 8.30 -11.15 -4.69
CA THR A 121 9.19 -11.09 -5.86
C THR A 121 8.81 -9.97 -6.83
N ARG A 122 9.75 -9.58 -7.70
CA ARG A 122 9.50 -8.68 -8.83
C ARG A 122 8.28 -9.13 -9.66
N ASP A 123 8.23 -10.41 -10.01
CA ASP A 123 7.18 -10.95 -10.88
C ASP A 123 5.81 -10.91 -10.20
N GLU A 124 5.75 -11.19 -8.90
CA GLU A 124 4.53 -11.05 -8.12
C GLU A 124 4.03 -9.59 -8.06
N LEU A 125 4.93 -8.61 -7.91
CA LEU A 125 4.57 -7.19 -7.94
C LEU A 125 4.05 -6.76 -9.32
N CYS A 126 4.74 -7.14 -10.40
CA CYS A 126 4.30 -6.87 -11.77
C CYS A 126 2.94 -7.52 -12.07
N ALA A 127 2.72 -8.76 -11.62
CA ALA A 127 1.45 -9.45 -11.77
C ALA A 127 0.31 -8.73 -11.04
N LEU A 128 0.58 -8.23 -9.82
CA LEU A 128 -0.39 -7.44 -9.06
C LEU A 128 -0.76 -6.14 -9.79
N ILE A 129 0.22 -5.42 -10.33
CA ILE A 129 -0.01 -4.18 -11.11
C ILE A 129 -0.85 -4.48 -12.36
N SER A 130 -0.51 -5.54 -13.09
CA SER A 130 -1.27 -5.99 -14.26
C SER A 130 -2.72 -6.34 -13.89
N GLN A 131 -2.91 -7.03 -12.77
CA GLN A 131 -4.23 -7.41 -12.29
C GLN A 131 -5.08 -6.19 -11.92
N ALA A 132 -4.49 -5.18 -11.25
CA ALA A 132 -5.19 -3.93 -10.94
C ALA A 132 -5.64 -3.19 -12.20
N ARG A 133 -4.78 -3.15 -13.22
CA ARG A 133 -5.09 -2.54 -14.51
C ARG A 133 -6.26 -3.25 -15.21
N GLN A 134 -6.26 -4.58 -15.22
CA GLN A 134 -7.34 -5.41 -15.77
C GLN A 134 -8.67 -5.22 -15.03
N ALA A 135 -8.62 -5.08 -13.70
CA ALA A 135 -9.79 -4.83 -12.87
C ALA A 135 -10.33 -3.39 -12.99
N GLY A 136 -9.61 -2.47 -13.64
CA GLY A 136 -9.99 -1.06 -13.70
C GLY A 136 -9.86 -0.34 -12.36
N ILE A 137 -9.00 -0.84 -11.46
CA ILE A 137 -8.77 -0.29 -10.12
C ILE A 137 -7.55 0.62 -10.17
N ARG A 138 -7.64 1.81 -9.55
CA ARG A 138 -6.49 2.69 -9.37
C ARG A 138 -5.60 2.16 -8.26
N LEU A 139 -4.30 2.14 -8.49
CA LEU A 139 -3.32 1.58 -7.56
C LEU A 139 -2.35 2.66 -7.11
N ILE A 140 -2.15 2.79 -5.80
CA ILE A 140 -1.12 3.66 -5.23
C ILE A 140 -0.15 2.79 -4.44
N LEU A 141 1.11 2.77 -4.86
CA LEU A 141 2.18 2.03 -4.19
C LEU A 141 3.07 3.03 -3.44
N THR A 142 3.57 2.64 -2.26
CA THR A 142 4.56 3.46 -1.53
C THR A 142 5.78 2.63 -1.10
N GLY A 143 6.88 3.33 -0.85
CA GLY A 143 8.07 2.81 -0.19
C GLY A 143 9.29 3.68 -0.47
N ASN A 144 10.49 3.27 -0.07
CA ASN A 144 11.66 4.15 -0.15
C ASN A 144 12.32 4.12 -1.54
N VAL A 145 12.63 2.93 -2.04
CA VAL A 145 13.37 2.73 -3.29
C VAL A 145 12.38 2.44 -4.42
N TYR A 146 12.50 3.19 -5.53
CA TYR A 146 11.72 2.94 -6.74
C TYR A 146 12.51 2.00 -7.67
N PRO A 147 11.98 0.81 -8.02
CA PRO A 147 12.63 -0.07 -8.99
C PRO A 147 12.40 0.40 -10.43
N ASP A 148 13.48 0.64 -11.19
CA ASP A 148 13.43 1.17 -12.57
C ASP A 148 12.61 0.29 -13.53
N TYR A 149 12.54 -1.03 -13.29
CA TYR A 149 11.74 -1.92 -14.14
C TYR A 149 10.23 -1.64 -14.08
N LEU A 150 9.75 -0.86 -13.10
CA LEU A 150 8.36 -0.47 -12.99
C LEU A 150 7.98 0.64 -13.98
N ASP A 151 8.94 1.33 -14.61
CA ASP A 151 8.68 2.40 -15.59
C ASP A 151 7.78 1.91 -16.76
N ALA A 152 7.84 0.63 -17.09
CA ALA A 152 7.03 0.03 -18.15
C ALA A 152 5.54 -0.16 -17.77
N CYS A 153 5.17 -0.03 -16.49
CA CYS A 153 3.83 -0.35 -16.00
C CYS A 153 3.20 0.69 -15.05
N VAL A 154 3.97 1.69 -14.62
CA VAL A 154 3.55 2.80 -13.75
C VAL A 154 3.24 4.05 -14.58
N ASP A 155 2.16 4.75 -14.24
CA ASP A 155 1.71 5.95 -14.95
C ASP A 155 2.21 7.25 -14.29
N GLU A 156 2.42 7.27 -12.98
CA GLU A 156 2.92 8.44 -12.23
C GLU A 156 3.91 8.02 -11.13
N VAL A 157 5.05 8.71 -11.04
CA VAL A 157 6.01 8.56 -9.95
C VAL A 157 6.22 9.91 -9.25
N THR A 158 5.90 9.96 -7.95
CA THR A 158 6.21 11.09 -7.07
C THR A 158 7.39 10.73 -6.18
N LYS A 159 8.49 11.49 -6.26
CA LYS A 159 9.66 11.34 -5.37
C LYS A 159 9.63 12.41 -4.28
N LEU A 160 9.60 11.98 -3.02
CA LEU A 160 9.65 12.86 -1.85
C LEU A 160 11.07 12.87 -1.26
N GLN A 161 11.58 14.06 -0.99
CA GLN A 161 12.84 14.28 -0.28
C GLN A 161 12.59 15.24 0.88
N THR A 162 13.07 14.90 2.06
CA THR A 162 13.11 15.81 3.21
C THR A 162 14.54 16.27 3.40
N ARG A 163 14.76 17.59 3.39
CA ARG A 163 16.05 18.18 3.79
C ARG A 163 15.84 18.80 5.16
N TYR A 164 16.62 18.37 6.13
CA TYR A 164 16.79 19.10 7.37
C TYR A 164 17.96 20.07 7.14
N GLU A 165 17.74 21.34 7.46
CA GLU A 165 18.82 22.32 7.67
C GLU A 165 19.44 22.11 9.05
#